data_AF-A0A6G1LTG5-F1
#
_entry.id   AF-A0A6G1LTG5-F1
#
_cell.length_a   1.000
_cell.length_b   1.000
_cell.length_c   1.000
_cell.angle_alpha   90.00
_cell.angle_beta   90.00
_cell.angle_gamma   90.00
#
_symmetry.space_group_name_H-M   'P 1'
#
loop_
_entity.id
_entity.type
_entity.pdbx_description
1 polymer ?
#
loop_
_entity_poly.entity_id
_entity_poly.type
_entity_poly.pdbx_seq_one_letter_code
_entity_poly.pdbx_strand_id
1 'polypeptide(L)'
;MAASHGTAIAKAALSASLLRADPTPIPGDEIARLHSLLDKCLTICTPENIKTCKHWLLEHLVQSSHRVTAFGKYLVALSSSLKSQSADGMTPSSRRRRLYILYLLNDTIHHTTFYSSPPVPFGNGVEQFLKDLFGLAQDPTRKKQRARLENLLSIWSTKGYFSEAKISSWKDEIGKSFLESTEPQEAISVSKDVKSKEQQVLLPALHGDPTAPYHDLPATTMLPLMRPNSPTPINTRSVKPIAMKAGPPSKQLSEAVDVFIKSVDKMWYGGDMRMLSDVDELGVDIIKSSDTQDEDFLDDPMDDEETEGGAWETER
;
A
#
# COMPACT_ATOMS: atom_id res chain seq x y z
N MET A 1 -3.39 8.97 -26.48
CA MET A 1 -4.41 10.01 -26.72
C MET A 1 -5.84 9.55 -26.40
N ALA A 2 -6.31 8.38 -26.86
CA ALA A 2 -7.68 7.92 -26.55
C ALA A 2 -7.90 7.56 -25.06
N ALA A 3 -6.95 6.87 -24.42
CA ALA A 3 -7.07 6.46 -23.02
C ALA A 3 -7.07 7.64 -22.01
N SER A 4 -6.31 8.71 -22.31
CA SER A 4 -6.28 9.93 -21.49
C SER A 4 -7.56 10.76 -21.61
N HIS A 5 -8.21 10.73 -22.78
CA HIS A 5 -9.52 11.38 -22.95
C HIS A 5 -10.63 10.59 -22.23
N GLY A 6 -10.59 9.25 -22.29
CA GLY A 6 -11.54 8.38 -21.58
C GLY A 6 -11.47 8.55 -20.06
N THR A 7 -10.27 8.70 -19.49
CA THR A 7 -10.13 8.99 -18.05
C THR A 7 -10.62 10.37 -17.68
N ALA A 8 -10.37 11.39 -18.50
CA ALA A 8 -10.88 12.74 -18.25
C ALA A 8 -12.42 12.77 -18.25
N ILE A 9 -13.06 12.10 -19.22
CA ILE A 9 -14.53 11.97 -19.26
C ILE A 9 -15.05 11.25 -18.02
N ALA A 10 -14.48 10.09 -17.68
CA ALA A 10 -14.94 9.31 -16.53
C ALA A 10 -14.72 10.06 -15.20
N LYS A 11 -13.64 10.82 -15.08
CA LYS A 11 -13.37 11.70 -13.94
C LYS A 11 -14.40 12.81 -13.82
N ALA A 12 -14.75 13.45 -14.94
CA ALA A 12 -15.79 14.48 -14.98
C ALA A 12 -17.17 13.90 -14.64
N ALA A 13 -17.50 12.71 -15.15
CA ALA A 13 -18.76 12.02 -14.83
C ALA A 13 -18.86 11.64 -13.34
N LEU A 14 -17.76 11.15 -12.74
CA LEU A 14 -17.69 10.92 -11.29
C LEU A 14 -17.89 12.22 -10.51
N SER A 15 -17.18 13.28 -10.88
CA SER A 15 -17.31 14.60 -10.23
C SER A 15 -18.74 15.12 -10.31
N ALA A 16 -19.39 15.02 -11.47
CA ALA A 16 -20.79 15.41 -11.65
C ALA A 16 -21.74 14.57 -10.78
N SER A 17 -21.48 13.27 -10.62
CA SER A 17 -22.30 12.41 -9.74
C SER A 17 -22.16 12.75 -8.25
N LEU A 18 -21.00 13.28 -7.84
CA LEU A 18 -20.72 13.70 -6.45
C LEU A 18 -21.30 15.08 -6.14
N LEU A 19 -21.37 15.97 -7.14
CA LEU A 19 -22.00 17.29 -7.03
C LEU A 19 -23.54 17.20 -6.92
N ARG A 20 -24.13 16.10 -7.40
CA ARG A 20 -25.58 15.89 -7.31
C ARG A 20 -25.98 15.64 -5.85
N ALA A 21 -27.13 16.19 -5.47
CA ALA A 21 -27.77 15.91 -4.18
C ALA A 21 -28.33 14.47 -4.16
N ASP A 22 -27.45 13.50 -3.92
CA ASP A 22 -27.78 12.08 -3.77
C ASP A 22 -26.65 11.33 -3.02
N PRO A 23 -26.66 11.23 -1.67
CA PRO A 23 -27.65 11.75 -0.72
C PRO A 23 -27.49 13.26 -0.41
N THR A 24 -26.25 13.76 -0.33
CA THR A 24 -25.93 15.17 -0.09
C THR A 24 -24.88 15.65 -1.09
N PRO A 25 -24.99 16.87 -1.63
CA PRO A 25 -23.99 17.38 -2.58
C PRO A 25 -22.63 17.54 -1.89
N ILE A 26 -21.57 17.05 -2.53
CA ILE A 26 -20.20 17.12 -2.00
C ILE A 26 -19.52 18.34 -2.60
N PRO A 27 -18.86 19.19 -1.80
CA PRO A 27 -18.18 20.37 -2.30
C PRO A 27 -16.95 20.00 -3.16
N GLY A 28 -16.56 20.90 -4.07
CA GLY A 28 -15.55 20.61 -5.08
C GLY A 28 -14.14 20.32 -4.53
N ASP A 29 -13.82 20.88 -3.37
CA ASP A 29 -12.60 20.62 -2.61
C ASP A 29 -12.53 19.19 -2.07
N GLU A 30 -13.63 18.65 -1.55
CA GLU A 30 -13.73 17.24 -1.13
C GLU A 30 -13.63 16.27 -2.33
N ILE A 31 -14.16 16.65 -3.50
CA ILE A 31 -13.97 15.88 -4.73
C ILE A 31 -12.50 15.90 -5.16
N ALA A 32 -11.82 17.06 -5.07
CA ALA A 32 -10.39 17.15 -5.33
C ALA A 32 -9.59 16.29 -4.35
N ARG A 33 -9.99 16.28 -3.07
CA ARG A 33 -9.40 15.45 -2.01
C ARG A 33 -9.51 13.95 -2.33
N LEU A 34 -10.65 13.46 -2.81
CA LEU A 34 -10.79 12.07 -3.28
C LEU A 34 -9.71 11.74 -4.33
N HIS A 35 -9.55 12.60 -5.33
CA HIS A 35 -8.57 12.35 -6.40
C HIS A 35 -7.13 12.33 -5.87
N SER A 36 -6.79 13.21 -4.93
CA SER A 36 -5.50 13.20 -4.25
C SER A 36 -5.30 11.96 -3.38
N LEU A 37 -6.32 11.51 -2.66
CA LEU A 37 -6.27 10.28 -1.85
C LEU A 37 -6.08 9.05 -2.73
N LEU A 38 -6.79 8.96 -3.85
CA LEU A 38 -6.61 7.88 -4.82
C LEU A 38 -5.20 7.89 -5.40
N ASP A 39 -4.67 9.04 -5.81
CA ASP A 39 -3.31 9.10 -6.35
C ASP A 39 -2.25 8.71 -5.31
N LYS A 40 -2.45 9.11 -4.04
CA LYS A 40 -1.62 8.63 -2.91
C LYS A 40 -1.68 7.11 -2.74
N CYS A 41 -2.88 6.51 -2.75
CA CYS A 41 -3.03 5.05 -2.68
C CYS A 41 -2.33 4.33 -3.84
N LEU A 42 -2.36 4.93 -5.02
CA LEU A 42 -1.73 4.34 -6.20
C LEU A 42 -0.21 4.54 -6.22
N THR A 43 0.31 5.62 -5.66
CA THR A 43 1.76 5.88 -5.61
C THR A 43 2.42 5.17 -4.43
N ILE A 44 1.82 5.27 -3.25
CA ILE A 44 2.33 4.73 -1.99
C ILE A 44 1.21 3.94 -1.30
N CYS A 45 1.16 2.63 -1.56
CA CYS A 45 0.14 1.74 -1.01
C CYS A 45 0.51 1.32 0.43
N THR A 46 0.27 2.21 1.40
CA THR A 46 0.34 1.89 2.83
C THR A 46 -1.04 1.54 3.39
N PRO A 47 -1.12 0.80 4.50
CA PRO A 47 -2.38 0.56 5.20
C PRO A 47 -3.09 1.86 5.58
N GLU A 48 -2.35 2.89 5.99
CA GLU A 48 -2.91 4.20 6.34
C GLU A 48 -3.56 4.90 5.16
N ASN A 49 -2.87 4.98 4.01
CA ASN A 49 -3.42 5.61 2.81
C ASN A 49 -4.70 4.89 2.34
N ILE A 50 -4.70 3.54 2.36
CA ILE A 50 -5.90 2.76 2.04
C ILE A 50 -7.02 3.06 3.04
N LYS A 51 -6.74 3.08 4.35
CA LYS A 51 -7.73 3.39 5.40
C LYS A 51 -8.34 4.78 5.20
N THR A 52 -7.51 5.81 4.96
CA THR A 52 -7.98 7.18 4.75
C THR A 52 -8.85 7.28 3.49
N CYS A 53 -8.43 6.66 2.38
CA CYS A 53 -9.22 6.68 1.16
C CYS A 53 -10.52 5.88 1.32
N LYS A 54 -10.50 4.72 1.98
CA LYS A 54 -11.71 3.94 2.30
C LYS A 54 -12.68 4.76 3.14
N HIS A 55 -12.20 5.42 4.19
CA HIS A 55 -13.05 6.22 5.07
C HIS A 55 -13.83 7.27 4.29
N TRP A 56 -13.15 7.97 3.39
CA TRP A 56 -13.79 8.92 2.48
C TRP A 56 -14.87 8.25 1.60
N LEU A 57 -14.58 7.06 1.04
CA LEU A 57 -15.55 6.31 0.23
C LEU A 57 -16.79 5.90 1.04
N LEU A 58 -16.61 5.48 2.29
CA LEU A 58 -17.71 5.08 3.18
C LEU A 58 -18.62 6.26 3.53
N GLU A 59 -18.04 7.44 3.75
CA GLU A 59 -18.78 8.65 4.11
C GLU A 59 -19.60 9.21 2.94
N HIS A 60 -19.02 9.22 1.73
CA HIS A 60 -19.53 10.05 0.64
C HIS A 60 -20.03 9.29 -0.59
N LEU A 61 -19.60 8.04 -0.79
CA LEU A 61 -19.76 7.34 -2.06
C LEU A 61 -20.61 6.09 -1.95
N VAL A 62 -20.36 5.28 -0.92
CA VAL A 62 -20.91 3.93 -0.75
C VAL A 62 -22.44 3.92 -0.63
N GLN A 63 -23.05 5.01 -0.16
CA GLN A 63 -24.51 5.12 0.07
C GLN A 63 -25.35 5.28 -1.21
N SER A 64 -24.76 5.75 -2.33
CA SER A 64 -25.50 5.94 -3.60
C SER A 64 -25.00 4.96 -4.66
N SER A 65 -25.91 4.12 -5.16
CA SER A 65 -25.64 3.20 -6.26
C SER A 65 -25.17 3.93 -7.54
N HIS A 66 -25.67 5.15 -7.77
CA HIS A 66 -25.24 5.97 -8.90
C HIS A 66 -23.78 6.41 -8.76
N ARG A 67 -23.38 6.86 -7.56
CA ARG A 67 -21.98 7.22 -7.26
C ARG A 67 -21.05 6.03 -7.37
N VAL A 68 -21.45 4.87 -6.85
CA VAL A 68 -20.70 3.61 -6.97
C VAL A 68 -20.49 3.21 -8.43
N THR A 69 -21.53 3.33 -9.27
CA THR A 69 -21.45 3.04 -10.70
C THR A 69 -20.49 4.00 -11.43
N ALA A 70 -20.58 5.30 -11.14
CA ALA A 70 -19.68 6.31 -11.71
C ALA A 70 -18.22 6.07 -11.27
N PHE A 71 -18.02 5.69 -10.01
CA PHE A 71 -16.71 5.36 -9.47
C PHE A 71 -16.10 4.11 -10.12
N GLY A 72 -16.88 3.03 -10.27
CA GLY A 72 -16.43 1.83 -10.97
C GLY A 72 -16.00 2.10 -12.40
N LYS A 73 -16.78 2.88 -13.16
CA LYS A 73 -16.40 3.34 -14.51
C LYS A 73 -15.11 4.15 -14.50
N TYR A 74 -14.94 5.04 -13.53
CA TYR A 74 -13.72 5.81 -13.35
C TYR A 74 -12.51 4.91 -13.05
N LEU A 75 -12.64 3.91 -12.17
CA LEU A 75 -11.55 2.97 -11.86
C LEU A 75 -11.12 2.14 -13.09
N VAL A 76 -12.07 1.69 -13.92
CA VAL A 76 -11.76 0.97 -15.17
C VAL A 76 -11.03 1.89 -16.15
N ALA A 77 -11.52 3.11 -16.35
CA ALA A 77 -10.85 4.10 -17.19
C ALA A 77 -9.43 4.40 -16.66
N LEU A 78 -9.31 4.65 -15.35
CA LEU A 78 -8.05 4.95 -14.68
C LEU A 78 -7.05 3.81 -14.87
N SER A 79 -7.44 2.58 -14.56
CA SER A 79 -6.60 1.39 -14.68
C SER A 79 -6.13 1.16 -16.13
N SER A 80 -6.97 1.44 -17.12
CA SER A 80 -6.61 1.37 -18.55
C SER A 80 -5.53 2.41 -18.91
N SER A 81 -5.64 3.64 -18.40
CA SER A 81 -4.72 4.75 -18.70
C SER A 81 -3.35 4.63 -18.04
N LEU A 82 -3.20 3.83 -16.98
CA LEU A 82 -1.93 3.67 -16.28
C LEU A 82 -0.79 3.13 -17.17
N LYS A 83 -1.09 2.46 -18.28
CA LYS A 83 -0.07 2.03 -19.28
C LYS A 83 0.63 3.21 -19.96
N SER A 84 0.01 4.40 -19.98
CA SER A 84 0.49 5.56 -20.71
C SER A 84 1.36 6.51 -19.88
N GLN A 85 1.52 6.26 -18.58
CA GLN A 85 2.34 7.10 -17.70
C GLN A 85 3.74 6.50 -17.58
N SER A 86 4.76 7.25 -17.97
CA SER A 86 6.16 6.86 -17.79
C SER A 86 6.43 6.64 -16.30
N ALA A 87 7.00 5.50 -15.95
CA ALA A 87 7.43 5.23 -14.59
C ALA A 87 8.61 6.14 -14.27
N ASP A 88 8.37 7.19 -13.50
CA ASP A 88 9.44 7.88 -12.77
C ASP A 88 9.92 6.96 -11.63
N GLY A 89 11.18 7.06 -11.20
CA GLY A 89 11.80 6.13 -10.23
C GLY A 89 11.05 6.02 -8.90
N MET A 90 10.25 7.03 -8.56
CA MET A 90 9.41 7.08 -7.36
C MET A 90 7.98 6.53 -7.57
N THR A 91 7.56 6.32 -8.82
CA THR A 91 6.20 5.87 -9.14
C THR A 91 6.16 4.36 -9.37
N PRO A 92 5.28 3.61 -8.68
CA PRO A 92 5.18 2.18 -8.87
C PRO A 92 4.70 1.86 -10.29
N SER A 93 5.13 0.71 -10.80
CA SER A 93 4.72 0.24 -12.13
C SER A 93 3.20 0.27 -12.31
N SER A 94 2.74 0.54 -13.53
CA SER A 94 1.32 0.57 -13.89
C SER A 94 0.55 -0.67 -13.42
N ARG A 95 1.17 -1.86 -13.52
CA ARG A 95 0.65 -3.13 -13.02
C ARG A 95 0.42 -3.14 -11.50
N ARG A 96 1.39 -2.63 -10.75
CA ARG A 96 1.32 -2.59 -9.29
C ARG A 96 0.23 -1.62 -8.83
N ARG A 97 0.12 -0.46 -9.50
CA ARG A 97 -0.97 0.50 -9.31
C ARG A 97 -2.34 -0.14 -9.53
N ARG A 98 -2.50 -0.98 -10.56
CA ARG A 98 -3.76 -1.72 -10.81
C ARG A 98 -4.11 -2.70 -9.68
N LEU A 99 -3.11 -3.35 -9.09
CA LEU A 99 -3.34 -4.20 -7.91
C LEU A 99 -3.77 -3.38 -6.69
N TYR A 100 -3.23 -2.17 -6.52
CA TYR A 100 -3.62 -1.28 -5.42
C TYR A 100 -5.08 -0.82 -5.51
N ILE A 101 -5.61 -0.64 -6.73
CA ILE A 101 -7.05 -0.41 -6.94
C ILE A 101 -7.87 -1.58 -6.36
N LEU A 102 -7.46 -2.82 -6.62
CA LEU A 102 -8.14 -4.01 -6.09
C LEU A 102 -8.02 -4.13 -4.56
N TYR A 103 -6.91 -3.68 -3.97
CA TYR A 103 -6.77 -3.66 -2.50
C TYR A 103 -7.70 -2.64 -1.84
N LEU A 104 -7.83 -1.44 -2.42
CA LEU A 104 -8.81 -0.45 -1.96
C LEU A 104 -10.23 -1.01 -2.06
N LEU A 105 -10.59 -1.63 -3.19
CA LEU A 105 -11.90 -2.25 -3.38
C LEU A 105 -12.14 -3.38 -2.37
N ASN A 106 -11.16 -4.25 -2.13
CA ASN A 106 -11.27 -5.30 -1.13
C ASN A 106 -11.58 -4.76 0.28
N ASP A 107 -10.86 -3.72 0.72
CA ASP A 107 -11.05 -3.15 2.06
C ASP A 107 -12.42 -2.44 2.17
N THR A 108 -12.87 -1.77 1.11
CA THR A 108 -14.21 -1.17 1.07
C THR A 108 -15.32 -2.23 1.10
N ILE A 109 -15.21 -3.29 0.29
CA ILE A 109 -16.20 -4.39 0.25
C ILE A 109 -16.28 -5.05 1.63
N HIS A 110 -15.15 -5.44 2.21
CA HIS A 110 -15.10 -6.07 3.53
C HIS A 110 -15.79 -5.20 4.59
N HIS A 111 -15.51 -3.90 4.60
CA HIS A 111 -16.15 -2.99 5.55
C HIS A 111 -17.67 -2.91 5.35
N THR A 112 -18.12 -2.75 4.10
CA THR A 112 -19.56 -2.63 3.81
C THR A 112 -20.35 -3.90 4.08
N THR A 113 -19.69 -5.06 4.03
CA THR A 113 -20.30 -6.37 4.28
C THR A 113 -20.36 -6.72 5.77
N PHE A 114 -19.29 -6.44 6.54
CA PHE A 114 -19.18 -6.93 7.92
C PHE A 114 -19.26 -5.85 9.00
N TYR A 115 -18.91 -4.60 8.69
CA TYR A 115 -18.81 -3.52 9.71
C TYR A 115 -19.84 -2.40 9.51
N SER A 116 -20.49 -2.31 8.36
CA SER A 116 -21.57 -1.35 8.14
C SER A 116 -22.89 -1.86 8.72
N SER A 117 -23.54 -1.02 9.54
CA SER A 117 -24.89 -1.24 10.07
C SER A 117 -25.77 -0.05 9.68
N PRO A 118 -26.78 -0.22 8.80
CA PRO A 118 -27.14 -1.44 8.08
C PRO A 118 -26.11 -1.84 6.99
N PRO A 119 -26.09 -3.11 6.55
CA PRO A 119 -25.21 -3.55 5.47
C PRO A 119 -25.45 -2.77 4.18
N VAL A 120 -24.38 -2.29 3.55
CA VAL A 120 -24.48 -1.54 2.29
C VAL A 120 -24.03 -2.43 1.14
N PRO A 121 -24.84 -2.63 0.08
CA PRO A 121 -24.53 -3.55 -1.01
C PRO A 121 -23.51 -2.97 -2.02
N PHE A 122 -22.39 -2.42 -1.53
CA PHE A 122 -21.33 -1.85 -2.36
C PHE A 122 -20.71 -2.89 -3.31
N GLY A 123 -20.50 -4.12 -2.83
CA GLY A 123 -19.97 -5.22 -3.63
C GLY A 123 -20.78 -5.47 -4.89
N ASN A 124 -22.12 -5.45 -4.78
CA ASN A 124 -23.03 -5.66 -5.92
C ASN A 124 -22.91 -4.52 -6.96
N GLY A 125 -22.72 -3.28 -6.51
CA GLY A 125 -22.58 -2.13 -7.41
C GLY A 125 -21.27 -2.13 -8.20
N VAL A 126 -20.19 -2.61 -7.59
CA VAL A 126 -18.86 -2.68 -8.22
C VAL A 126 -18.68 -3.94 -9.08
N GLU A 127 -19.47 -4.99 -8.82
CA GLU A 127 -19.33 -6.32 -9.43
C GLU A 127 -19.11 -6.30 -10.94
N GLN A 128 -19.92 -5.54 -11.67
CA GLN A 128 -19.87 -5.42 -13.14
C GLN A 128 -18.52 -4.92 -13.68
N PHE A 129 -17.71 -4.26 -12.85
CA PHE A 129 -16.40 -3.71 -13.22
C PHE A 129 -15.23 -4.61 -12.81
N LEU A 130 -15.46 -5.58 -11.92
CA LEU A 130 -14.39 -6.40 -11.34
C LEU A 130 -13.71 -7.25 -12.40
N LYS A 131 -14.47 -7.81 -13.34
CA LYS A 131 -13.94 -8.57 -14.47
C LYS A 131 -12.89 -7.76 -15.25
N ASP A 132 -13.24 -6.54 -15.64
CA ASP A 132 -12.32 -5.67 -16.38
C ASP A 132 -11.10 -5.27 -15.53
N LEU A 133 -11.29 -4.99 -14.24
CA LEU A 133 -10.20 -4.63 -13.34
C LEU A 133 -9.22 -5.78 -13.12
N PHE A 134 -9.71 -7.01 -12.95
CA PHE A 134 -8.86 -8.20 -12.87
C PHE A 134 -8.14 -8.43 -14.20
N GLY A 135 -8.83 -8.36 -15.33
CA GLY A 135 -8.22 -8.47 -16.66
C GLY A 135 -7.11 -7.45 -16.90
N LEU A 136 -7.32 -6.19 -16.47
CA LEU A 136 -6.31 -5.14 -16.58
C LEU A 136 -5.14 -5.34 -15.59
N ALA A 137 -5.39 -5.86 -14.39
CA ALA A 137 -4.36 -6.08 -13.38
C ALA A 137 -3.46 -7.30 -13.66
N GLN A 138 -3.89 -8.19 -14.57
CA GLN A 138 -3.14 -9.35 -15.00
C GLN A 138 -1.88 -8.97 -15.78
N ASP A 139 -0.89 -9.86 -15.66
CA ASP A 139 0.32 -9.80 -16.45
C ASP A 139 0.86 -11.23 -16.64
N PRO A 140 0.87 -11.74 -17.88
CA PRO A 140 1.26 -13.12 -18.15
C PRO A 140 2.73 -13.38 -17.84
N THR A 141 3.58 -12.35 -17.88
CA THR A 141 5.03 -12.50 -17.70
C THR A 141 5.46 -12.68 -16.24
N ARG A 142 4.58 -12.42 -15.24
CA ARG A 142 4.97 -12.34 -13.83
C ARG A 142 4.11 -13.19 -12.90
N LYS A 143 4.62 -14.39 -12.58
CA LYS A 143 4.01 -15.33 -11.63
C LYS A 143 3.67 -14.72 -10.26
N LYS A 144 4.50 -13.81 -9.72
CA LYS A 144 4.23 -13.12 -8.43
C LYS A 144 2.97 -12.25 -8.47
N GLN A 145 2.71 -11.58 -9.59
CA GLN A 145 1.50 -10.76 -9.74
C GLN A 145 0.26 -11.66 -9.77
N ARG A 146 0.32 -12.74 -10.55
CA ARG A 146 -0.72 -13.76 -10.62
C ARG A 146 -1.03 -14.34 -9.24
N ALA A 147 -0.02 -14.78 -8.49
CA ALA A 147 -0.20 -15.33 -7.16
C ALA A 147 -0.89 -14.35 -6.19
N ARG A 148 -0.63 -13.03 -6.30
CA ARG A 148 -1.32 -12.02 -5.49
C ARG A 148 -2.79 -11.87 -5.87
N LEU A 149 -3.13 -11.96 -7.16
CA LEU A 149 -4.52 -11.93 -7.64
C LEU A 149 -5.28 -13.19 -7.24
N GLU A 150 -4.65 -14.37 -7.37
CA GLU A 150 -5.23 -15.65 -6.94
C GLU A 150 -5.45 -15.69 -5.42
N ASN A 151 -4.49 -15.18 -4.64
CA ASN A 151 -4.65 -15.03 -3.20
C ASN A 151 -5.83 -14.09 -2.87
N LEU A 152 -5.94 -12.94 -3.53
CA LEU A 152 -7.08 -12.04 -3.34
C LEU A 152 -8.42 -12.74 -3.62
N LEU A 153 -8.52 -13.50 -4.71
CA LEU A 153 -9.73 -14.28 -5.02
C LEU A 153 -9.97 -15.43 -4.03
N SER A 154 -8.93 -16.03 -3.45
CA SER A 154 -9.11 -17.00 -2.37
C SER A 154 -9.70 -16.36 -1.12
N ILE A 155 -9.24 -15.16 -0.73
CA ILE A 155 -9.82 -14.41 0.39
C ILE A 155 -11.29 -14.12 0.13
N TRP A 156 -11.65 -13.71 -1.09
CA TRP A 156 -13.03 -13.39 -1.46
C TRP A 156 -13.93 -14.62 -1.43
N SER A 157 -13.39 -15.78 -1.80
CA SER A 157 -14.08 -17.08 -1.71
C SER A 157 -14.32 -17.46 -0.25
N THR A 158 -13.29 -17.39 0.59
CA THR A 158 -13.38 -17.76 2.01
C THR A 158 -14.31 -16.83 2.79
N LYS A 159 -14.34 -15.55 2.46
CA LYS A 159 -15.20 -14.55 3.10
C LYS A 159 -16.61 -14.47 2.51
N GLY A 160 -16.87 -15.18 1.41
CA GLY A 160 -18.19 -15.23 0.77
C GLY A 160 -18.67 -13.89 0.20
N TYR A 161 -17.77 -13.01 -0.26
CA TYR A 161 -18.19 -11.69 -0.80
C TYR A 161 -19.03 -11.82 -2.08
N PHE A 162 -18.76 -12.85 -2.89
CA PHE A 162 -19.42 -13.12 -4.17
C PHE A 162 -19.71 -14.61 -4.29
N SER A 163 -20.63 -14.99 -5.18
CA SER A 163 -20.92 -16.40 -5.43
C SER A 163 -19.72 -17.14 -6.02
N GLU A 164 -19.58 -18.42 -5.67
CA GLU A 164 -18.45 -19.25 -6.12
C GLU A 164 -18.33 -19.32 -7.65
N ALA A 165 -19.46 -19.30 -8.37
CA ALA A 165 -19.51 -19.29 -9.83
C ALA A 165 -18.87 -18.03 -10.46
N LYS A 166 -18.97 -16.87 -9.79
CA LYS A 166 -18.33 -15.62 -10.26
C LYS A 166 -16.85 -15.64 -9.98
N ILE A 167 -16.46 -16.11 -8.79
CA ILE A 167 -15.06 -16.22 -8.38
C ILE A 167 -14.33 -17.23 -9.27
N SER A 168 -14.95 -18.36 -9.61
CA SER A 168 -14.39 -19.34 -10.56
C SER A 168 -14.21 -18.72 -11.95
N SER A 169 -15.20 -17.98 -12.46
CA SER A 169 -15.07 -17.25 -13.73
C SER A 169 -13.87 -16.30 -13.74
N TRP A 170 -13.65 -15.54 -12.66
CA TRP A 170 -12.48 -14.63 -12.58
C TRP A 170 -11.16 -15.39 -12.45
N LYS A 171 -11.13 -16.51 -11.72
CA LYS A 171 -9.95 -17.39 -11.63
C LYS A 171 -9.59 -17.99 -12.99
N ASP A 172 -10.58 -18.45 -13.74
CA ASP A 172 -10.38 -19.03 -15.07
C ASP A 172 -9.83 -18.00 -16.06
N GLU A 173 -10.32 -16.76 -16.00
CA GLU A 173 -9.80 -15.66 -16.82
C GLU A 173 -8.33 -15.33 -16.49
N ILE A 174 -7.96 -15.37 -15.20
CA ILE A 174 -6.55 -15.21 -14.77
C ILE A 174 -5.69 -16.39 -15.23
N GLY A 175 -6.25 -17.61 -15.25
CA GLY A 175 -5.56 -18.81 -15.75
C GLY A 175 -5.32 -18.77 -17.26
N LYS A 176 -6.33 -18.39 -18.05
CA LYS A 176 -6.28 -18.35 -19.52
C LYS A 176 -5.26 -17.36 -20.05
N SER A 177 -5.21 -16.15 -19.50
CA SER A 177 -4.25 -15.13 -19.96
C SER A 177 -2.79 -15.55 -19.82
N PHE A 178 -2.49 -16.40 -18.84
CA PHE A 178 -1.17 -16.96 -18.65
C PHE A 178 -0.85 -18.05 -19.70
N LEU A 179 -1.82 -18.92 -19.99
CA LEU A 179 -1.65 -20.01 -20.96
C LEU A 179 -1.52 -19.50 -22.40
N GLU A 180 -2.31 -18.48 -22.79
CA GLU A 180 -2.26 -17.83 -24.11
C GLU A 180 -0.88 -17.23 -24.43
N SER A 181 -0.09 -16.88 -23.41
CA SER A 181 1.27 -16.33 -23.57
C SER A 181 2.36 -17.40 -23.69
N THR A 182 1.98 -18.68 -23.61
CA THR A 182 2.89 -19.84 -23.76
C THR A 182 2.88 -20.41 -25.17
N GLU A 183 2.04 -19.91 -26.08
CA GLU A 183 2.15 -20.23 -27.51
C GLU A 183 3.28 -19.42 -28.16
N PRO A 184 4.20 -20.08 -28.89
CA PRO A 184 5.37 -19.42 -29.47
C PRO A 184 4.95 -18.56 -30.66
N GLN A 185 4.70 -17.26 -30.41
CA GLN A 185 4.78 -16.27 -31.49
C GLN A 185 6.25 -15.98 -31.77
N GLU A 186 6.60 -16.19 -33.04
CA GLU A 186 7.92 -16.06 -33.62
C GLU A 186 8.60 -14.72 -33.29
N ALA A 187 9.91 -14.81 -33.19
CA ALA A 187 10.84 -13.79 -32.77
C ALA A 187 10.70 -12.45 -33.51
N ILE A 188 10.60 -11.36 -32.73
CA ILE A 188 11.46 -10.20 -32.97
C ILE A 188 12.18 -9.86 -31.66
N SER A 189 13.47 -10.13 -31.70
CA SER A 189 14.51 -9.79 -30.75
C SER A 189 14.53 -8.29 -30.43
N VAL A 190 14.38 -7.95 -29.15
CA VAL A 190 15.25 -6.94 -28.53
C VAL A 190 15.55 -7.39 -27.10
N SER A 191 16.65 -8.12 -26.96
CA SER A 191 17.39 -8.25 -25.72
C SER A 191 17.79 -6.86 -25.22
N LYS A 192 16.93 -6.21 -24.42
CA LYS A 192 17.37 -5.15 -23.52
C LYS A 192 17.80 -5.80 -22.22
N ASP A 193 19.02 -6.32 -22.27
CA ASP A 193 19.88 -6.46 -21.12
C ASP A 193 20.09 -5.04 -20.57
N VAL A 194 19.15 -4.58 -19.73
CA VAL A 194 19.35 -3.35 -18.94
C VAL A 194 20.33 -3.75 -17.85
N LYS A 195 21.61 -3.85 -18.22
CA LYS A 195 22.68 -3.52 -17.29
C LYS A 195 22.38 -2.11 -16.83
N SER A 196 21.77 -2.01 -15.65
CA SER A 196 21.84 -0.82 -14.82
C SER A 196 23.28 -0.37 -14.90
N LYS A 197 23.54 0.76 -15.58
CA LYS A 197 24.81 1.45 -15.42
C LYS A 197 24.95 1.61 -13.91
N GLU A 198 25.86 0.84 -13.31
CA GLU A 198 26.45 1.19 -12.02
C GLU A 198 27.01 2.59 -12.24
N GLN A 199 26.18 3.59 -11.98
CA GLN A 199 26.61 4.95 -11.88
C GLN A 199 27.52 4.91 -10.66
N GLN A 200 28.83 4.79 -10.92
CA GLN A 200 29.84 4.73 -9.88
C GLN A 200 29.53 5.86 -8.90
N VAL A 201 29.08 5.48 -7.71
CA VAL A 201 28.68 6.42 -6.67
C VAL A 201 29.98 7.06 -6.19
N LEU A 202 30.38 8.14 -6.84
CA LEU A 202 31.55 8.90 -6.45
C LEU A 202 31.16 9.76 -5.25
N LEU A 203 31.85 9.53 -4.13
CA LEU A 203 31.69 10.38 -2.96
C LEU A 203 32.13 11.81 -3.34
N PRO A 204 31.27 12.83 -3.16
CA PRO A 204 31.67 14.21 -3.43
C PRO A 204 32.82 14.60 -2.48
N ALA A 205 33.78 15.38 -2.97
CA ALA A 205 34.95 15.78 -2.19
C ALA A 205 34.59 16.64 -0.96
N LEU A 206 33.43 17.29 -0.99
CA LEU A 206 32.96 18.20 0.04
C LEU A 206 31.49 17.94 0.35
N HIS A 207 31.18 17.83 1.63
CA HIS A 207 29.84 17.66 2.15
C HIS A 207 29.41 18.97 2.86
N GLY A 208 28.68 19.81 2.11
CA GLY A 208 28.28 21.17 2.50
C GLY A 208 28.91 22.24 1.60
N ASP A 209 28.28 23.40 1.52
CA ASP A 209 28.76 24.55 0.74
C ASP A 209 29.69 25.44 1.61
N PRO A 210 30.94 25.70 1.19
CA PRO A 210 31.88 26.52 1.97
C PRO A 210 31.49 28.00 2.04
N THR A 211 30.59 28.46 1.18
CA THR A 211 30.09 29.83 1.18
C THR A 211 28.84 30.03 2.04
N ALA A 212 28.19 28.93 2.44
CA ALA A 212 26.97 28.98 3.23
C ALA A 212 27.26 29.22 4.72
N PRO A 213 26.42 30.02 5.42
CA PRO A 213 26.49 30.17 6.87
C PRO A 213 26.10 28.88 7.58
N TYR A 214 26.46 28.75 8.86
CA TYR A 214 26.30 27.49 9.61
C TYR A 214 24.87 26.93 9.65
N HIS A 215 23.84 27.78 9.55
CA HIS A 215 22.43 27.37 9.62
C HIS A 215 21.90 26.80 8.30
N ASP A 216 22.58 27.09 7.18
CA ASP A 216 22.26 26.53 5.87
C ASP A 216 23.13 25.30 5.54
N LEU A 217 24.10 24.97 6.40
CA LEU A 217 24.87 23.75 6.27
C LEU A 217 24.03 22.52 6.69
N PRO A 218 24.23 21.36 6.05
CA PRO A 218 23.57 20.13 6.47
C PRO A 218 23.85 19.81 7.94
N ALA A 219 22.84 19.34 8.69
CA ALA A 219 22.96 19.02 10.11
C ALA A 219 24.10 18.03 10.42
N THR A 220 24.41 17.14 9.49
CA THR A 220 25.53 16.19 9.58
C THR A 220 26.90 16.86 9.71
N THR A 221 27.07 18.13 9.32
CA THR A 221 28.31 18.90 9.56
C THR A 221 28.61 19.13 11.05
N MET A 222 27.58 19.02 11.91
CA MET A 222 27.74 19.12 13.36
C MET A 222 28.22 17.82 14.01
N LEU A 223 28.08 16.67 13.33
CA LEU A 223 28.36 15.35 13.88
C LEU A 223 29.80 15.18 14.41
N PRO A 224 30.86 15.66 13.73
CA PRO A 224 32.23 15.57 14.26
C PRO A 224 32.46 16.40 15.53
N LEU A 225 31.59 17.39 15.78
CA LEU A 225 31.66 18.28 16.94
C LEU A 225 30.81 17.76 18.11
N MET A 226 29.94 16.78 17.87
CA MET A 226 29.12 16.15 18.89
C MET A 226 29.98 15.24 19.76
N ARG A 227 29.95 15.49 21.07
CA ARG A 227 30.51 14.58 22.07
C ARG A 227 29.38 13.80 22.72
N PRO A 228 29.44 12.46 22.74
CA PRO A 228 28.44 11.65 23.45
C PRO A 228 28.29 12.12 24.90
N ASN A 229 27.04 12.28 25.35
CA ASN A 229 26.67 12.64 26.74
C ASN A 229 27.26 13.95 27.28
N SER A 230 27.68 14.87 26.41
CA SER A 230 28.17 16.18 26.84
C SER A 230 27.07 17.24 26.75
N PRO A 231 26.75 17.99 27.83
CA PRO A 231 25.80 19.10 27.78
C PRO A 231 26.42 20.37 27.16
N THR A 232 27.68 20.32 26.70
CA THR A 232 28.36 21.46 26.12
C THR A 232 27.74 21.88 24.79
N PRO A 233 27.34 23.15 24.62
CA PRO A 233 26.80 23.62 23.35
C PRO A 233 27.86 23.56 22.25
N ILE A 234 27.43 23.23 21.03
CA ILE A 234 28.30 23.19 19.86
C ILE A 234 28.60 24.62 19.43
N ASN A 235 29.88 24.93 19.22
CA ASN A 235 30.28 26.25 18.75
C ASN A 235 29.93 26.41 17.26
N THR A 236 29.00 27.33 16.95
CA THR A 236 28.51 27.58 15.59
C THR A 236 29.61 28.01 14.62
N ARG A 237 30.68 28.66 15.09
CA ARG A 237 31.84 29.05 14.26
C ARG A 237 32.73 27.86 13.87
N SER A 238 32.60 26.75 14.58
CA SER A 238 33.36 25.53 14.30
C SER A 238 32.65 24.59 13.32
N VAL A 239 31.37 24.84 13.04
CA VAL A 239 30.59 24.10 12.03
C VAL A 239 31.10 24.50 10.65
N LYS A 240 31.71 23.54 9.94
CA LYS A 240 32.29 23.72 8.60
C LYS A 240 31.92 22.53 7.71
N PRO A 241 31.90 22.72 6.38
CA PRO A 241 31.74 21.59 5.46
C PRO A 241 32.74 20.48 5.73
N ILE A 242 32.28 19.24 5.64
CA ILE A 242 33.13 18.07 5.89
C ILE A 242 33.85 17.73 4.59
N ALA A 243 35.18 17.74 4.63
CA ALA A 243 35.99 17.21 3.54
C ALA A 243 35.93 15.68 3.56
N MET A 244 35.40 15.10 2.49
CA MET A 244 35.36 13.64 2.30
C MET A 244 36.50 13.24 1.37
N LYS A 245 37.03 12.02 1.55
CA LYS A 245 38.01 11.47 0.59
C LYS A 245 37.30 11.21 -0.73
N ALA A 246 37.55 12.04 -1.72
CA ALA A 246 37.05 11.84 -3.08
C ALA A 246 37.58 10.52 -3.64
N GLY A 247 36.68 9.63 -4.06
CA GLY A 247 37.05 8.31 -4.57
C GLY A 247 35.89 7.31 -4.52
N PRO A 248 36.13 6.07 -5.00
CA PRO A 248 35.16 5.00 -4.87
C PRO A 248 34.95 4.68 -3.38
N PRO A 249 33.70 4.49 -2.93
CA PRO A 249 33.39 4.11 -1.55
C PRO A 249 34.05 2.78 -1.20
N SER A 250 34.28 2.55 0.09
CA SER A 250 34.70 1.22 0.55
C SER A 250 33.60 0.19 0.24
N LYS A 251 33.99 -1.04 -0.08
CA LYS A 251 33.03 -2.13 -0.39
C LYS A 251 32.02 -2.34 0.74
N GLN A 252 32.48 -2.26 1.99
CA GLN A 252 31.62 -2.36 3.17
C GLN A 252 30.56 -1.25 3.20
N LEU A 253 30.90 -0.02 2.82
CA LEU A 253 29.96 1.09 2.79
C LEU A 253 28.94 0.92 1.66
N SER A 254 29.37 0.54 0.46
CA SER A 254 28.44 0.26 -0.65
C SER A 254 27.51 -0.90 -0.31
N GLU A 255 28.03 -1.97 0.30
CA GLU A 255 27.21 -3.09 0.75
C GLU A 255 26.20 -2.67 1.84
N ALA A 256 26.61 -1.86 2.80
CA ALA A 256 25.72 -1.36 3.85
C ALA A 256 24.60 -0.46 3.27
N VAL A 257 24.94 0.43 2.32
CA VAL A 257 23.96 1.27 1.62
C VAL A 257 23.02 0.41 0.78
N ASP A 258 23.52 -0.59 0.07
CA ASP A 258 22.70 -1.52 -0.71
C ASP A 258 21.76 -2.33 0.17
N VAL A 259 22.24 -2.80 1.34
CA VAL A 259 21.41 -3.48 2.34
C VAL A 259 20.34 -2.54 2.88
N PHE A 260 20.69 -1.29 3.19
CA PHE A 260 19.73 -0.28 3.64
C PHE A 260 18.67 0.03 2.59
N ILE A 261 19.06 0.30 1.34
CA ILE A 261 18.12 0.55 0.24
C ILE A 261 17.24 -0.67 0.02
N LYS A 262 17.79 -1.89 0.03
CA LYS A 262 17.00 -3.13 -0.06
C LYS A 262 16.04 -3.30 1.12
N SER A 263 16.43 -2.87 2.33
CA SER A 263 15.57 -2.89 3.52
C SER A 263 14.41 -1.91 3.37
N VAL A 264 14.69 -0.67 2.97
CA VAL A 264 13.69 0.36 2.68
C VAL A 264 12.77 -0.10 1.56
N ASP A 265 13.32 -0.59 0.44
CA ASP A 265 12.54 -1.14 -0.65
C ASP A 265 11.74 -2.38 -0.23
N LYS A 266 12.22 -3.18 0.71
CA LYS A 266 11.43 -4.27 1.29
C LYS A 266 10.26 -3.71 2.10
N MET A 267 10.50 -2.71 2.96
CA MET A 267 9.45 -2.02 3.72
C MET A 267 8.35 -1.44 2.82
N TRP A 268 8.74 -0.70 1.78
CA TRP A 268 7.79 0.02 0.92
C TRP A 268 7.26 -0.83 -0.25
N TYR A 269 8.06 -1.75 -0.77
CA TYR A 269 7.80 -2.45 -2.03
C TYR A 269 7.78 -3.99 -1.94
N GLY A 270 8.25 -4.63 -0.88
CA GLY A 270 8.58 -6.07 -0.93
C GLY A 270 8.09 -6.96 0.20
N GLY A 271 7.69 -6.43 1.35
CA GLY A 271 7.28 -7.18 2.52
C GLY A 271 5.80 -7.58 2.49
N ASP A 272 5.50 -8.73 3.07
CA ASP A 272 4.14 -9.11 3.45
C ASP A 272 3.57 -7.98 4.31
N MET A 273 2.46 -7.35 3.92
CA MET A 273 1.87 -6.20 4.65
C MET A 273 1.47 -6.54 6.10
N ARG A 274 1.55 -7.82 6.48
CA ARG A 274 1.32 -8.33 7.84
C ARG A 274 2.53 -8.17 8.78
N MET A 275 3.71 -7.87 8.24
CA MET A 275 4.97 -7.71 8.98
C MET A 275 5.55 -6.30 8.77
N LEU A 276 4.69 -5.27 8.85
CA LEU A 276 5.18 -3.94 9.20
C LEU A 276 5.38 -3.98 10.72
N SER A 277 6.64 -3.99 11.17
CA SER A 277 6.94 -3.65 12.55
C SER A 277 6.33 -2.28 12.81
N ASP A 278 5.64 -2.13 13.94
CA ASP A 278 5.30 -0.77 14.40
C ASP A 278 6.64 -0.09 14.65
N VAL A 279 6.88 1.03 13.96
CA VAL A 279 8.10 1.81 14.08
C VAL A 279 7.76 3.03 14.92
N ASP A 280 8.54 3.32 15.94
CA ASP A 280 8.31 4.49 16.80
C ASP A 280 8.58 5.82 16.05
N GLU A 281 8.27 6.94 16.70
CA GLU A 281 8.49 8.29 16.15
C GLU A 281 9.97 8.59 15.80
N LEU A 282 10.89 7.70 16.20
CA LEU A 282 12.33 7.80 15.96
C LEU A 282 12.84 6.81 14.90
N GLY A 283 11.96 6.03 14.27
CA GLY A 283 12.35 5.12 13.20
C GLY A 283 12.90 3.77 13.67
N VAL A 284 12.69 3.41 14.93
CA VAL A 284 13.18 2.14 15.52
C VAL A 284 12.04 1.12 15.59
N ASP A 285 12.35 -0.14 15.21
CA ASP A 285 11.41 -1.26 15.29
C ASP A 285 10.98 -1.52 16.74
N ILE A 286 9.67 -1.47 17.01
CA ILE A 286 9.11 -1.82 18.31
C ILE A 286 9.11 -3.35 18.42
N ILE A 287 10.02 -3.88 19.23
CA ILE A 287 10.01 -5.28 19.64
C ILE A 287 8.83 -5.46 20.60
N LYS A 288 7.68 -5.93 20.11
CA LYS A 288 6.62 -6.42 20.98
C LYS A 288 7.15 -7.67 21.67
N SER A 289 7.37 -7.60 22.98
CA SER A 289 7.64 -8.77 23.81
C SER A 289 6.48 -9.75 23.66
N SER A 290 6.73 -10.88 23.01
CA SER A 290 5.84 -12.04 23.11
C SER A 290 5.96 -12.56 24.53
N ASP A 291 4.99 -12.21 25.37
CA ASP A 291 4.41 -13.04 26.44
C ASP A 291 3.70 -12.16 27.46
N THR A 292 2.38 -12.07 27.32
CA THR A 292 1.45 -11.96 28.46
C THR A 292 0.13 -12.57 28.02
N GLN A 293 0.01 -13.88 28.23
CA GLN A 293 -1.28 -14.54 28.35
C GLN A 293 -1.88 -14.05 29.67
N ASP A 294 -2.78 -13.07 29.59
CA ASP A 294 -3.75 -12.82 30.66
C ASP A 294 -5.09 -13.38 30.17
N GLU A 295 -5.23 -14.70 30.29
CA GLU A 295 -6.54 -15.33 30.50
C GLU A 295 -6.86 -15.19 32.00
N ASP A 296 -8.15 -15.12 32.32
CA ASP A 296 -8.76 -15.06 33.66
C ASP A 296 -9.09 -13.65 34.21
N PHE A 297 -10.18 -13.06 33.73
CA PHE A 297 -11.09 -12.32 34.61
C PHE A 297 -12.55 -12.27 34.09
N LEU A 298 -13.33 -13.22 34.62
CA LEU A 298 -14.76 -13.16 35.00
C LEU A 298 -15.82 -12.85 33.92
N ASP A 299 -16.49 -13.93 33.47
CA ASP A 299 -17.94 -13.95 33.29
C ASP A 299 -18.55 -14.83 34.42
N ASP A 300 -19.47 -14.25 35.17
CA ASP A 300 -20.46 -14.92 36.02
C ASP A 300 -21.70 -15.18 35.12
N PRO A 301 -22.50 -16.25 35.28
CA PRO A 301 -23.47 -16.25 36.38
C PRO A 301 -23.85 -17.63 36.96
N MET A 302 -24.35 -17.54 38.21
CA MET A 302 -25.28 -18.43 38.92
C MET A 302 -25.89 -19.61 38.15
N ASP A 303 -25.68 -20.81 38.68
CA ASP A 303 -26.73 -21.82 38.76
C ASP A 303 -26.60 -22.57 40.11
N ASP A 304 -27.70 -22.54 40.84
CA ASP A 304 -27.95 -23.29 42.07
C ASP A 304 -28.00 -24.79 41.77
N GLU A 305 -27.24 -25.61 42.51
CA GLU A 305 -27.74 -26.90 42.96
C GLU A 305 -27.09 -27.30 44.29
N GLU A 306 -27.95 -27.40 45.30
CA GLU A 306 -27.70 -28.04 46.59
C GLU A 306 -27.29 -29.51 46.37
N THR A 307 -26.29 -30.00 47.12
CA THR A 307 -26.40 -31.26 47.87
C THR A 307 -25.15 -31.51 48.73
N GLU A 308 -25.37 -31.36 50.04
CA GLU A 308 -24.97 -32.25 51.15
C GLU A 308 -23.57 -32.92 51.22
N GLY A 309 -22.93 -32.71 52.38
CA GLY A 309 -22.09 -33.69 53.09
C GLY A 309 -20.61 -33.68 52.67
N GLY A 310 -19.64 -33.41 53.53
CA GLY A 310 -19.50 -33.96 54.88
C GLY A 310 -18.30 -34.90 54.94
N ALA A 311 -17.11 -34.31 55.07
CA ALA A 311 -16.01 -34.72 55.96
C ALA A 311 -15.18 -36.02 55.74
N TRP A 312 -13.88 -35.84 56.04
CA TRP A 312 -12.78 -36.79 56.38
C TRP A 312 -12.13 -37.58 55.22
N GLU A 313 -10.85 -37.37 54.89
CA GLU A 313 -9.58 -37.72 55.57
C GLU A 313 -9.01 -39.08 55.13
N THR A 314 -7.68 -39.11 55.00
CA THR A 314 -6.72 -40.23 54.97
C THR A 314 -6.31 -40.89 53.64
N GLU A 315 -5.04 -40.60 53.32
CA GLU A 315 -3.98 -41.49 52.82
C GLU A 315 -4.27 -43.00 52.86
N ARG A 316 -4.06 -43.67 51.72
CA ARG A 316 -2.89 -44.54 51.53
C ARG A 316 -2.67 -44.86 50.05
#